data_AF-A0A1Y0RMN5-F1
#
_entry.id   AF-A0A1Y0RMN5-F1
#
_cell.length_a   1.000
_cell.length_b   1.000
_cell.length_c   1.000
_cell.angle_alpha   90.00
_cell.angle_beta   90.00
_cell.angle_gamma   90.00
#
_symmetry.space_group_name_H-M   'P 1'
#
loop_
_entity.id
_entity.type
_entity.pdbx_description
1 polymer ?
#
loop_
_entity_poly.entity_id
_entity_poly.type
_entity_poly.pdbx_seq_one_letter_code
_entity_poly.pdbx_strand_id
1 'polypeptide(L)' 'MNDKNTDFLEDFRVLALDGSNDRICFVVREKATNNKPCWCRANRRIRVGMVVRGRLVPQNNSENLPVLLIED' A
#
# COMPACT_ATOMS: atom_id res chain seq x y z
N MET A 1 23.96 -6.94 -6.13
CA MET A 1 22.70 -7.67 -5.91
C MET A 1 21.60 -6.76 -6.46
N ASN A 2 21.07 -7.07 -7.63
CA ASN A 2 19.98 -6.28 -8.23
C ASN A 2 18.67 -6.84 -7.68
N ASP A 3 18.01 -6.07 -6.81
CA ASP A 3 16.66 -6.35 -6.34
C ASP A 3 15.66 -6.27 -7.50
N LYS A 4 15.57 -7.37 -8.25
CA LYS A 4 14.46 -7.65 -9.16
C LYS A 4 13.24 -8.00 -8.32
N ASN A 5 12.49 -7.00 -7.83
CA ASN A 5 11.18 -7.28 -7.26
C ASN A 5 10.18 -6.10 -7.26
N THR A 6 10.19 -5.28 -8.32
CA THR A 6 9.25 -4.15 -8.47
C THR A 6 8.14 -4.35 -9.51
N ASP A 7 8.07 -5.52 -10.16
CA ASP A 7 7.15 -5.74 -11.29
C ASP A 7 5.85 -6.51 -10.96
N PHE A 8 5.64 -6.94 -9.71
CA PHE A 8 4.40 -7.66 -9.36
C PHE A 8 3.38 -6.73 -8.70
N LEU A 9 2.28 -6.51 -9.42
CA LEU A 9 1.07 -5.92 -8.87
C LEU A 9 0.40 -6.89 -7.91
N GLU A 10 -0.01 -6.39 -6.76
CA GLU A 10 -0.72 -7.15 -5.73
C GLU A 10 -2.05 -6.47 -5.39
N ASP A 11 -2.99 -7.28 -4.90
CA ASP A 11 -4.28 -6.80 -4.40
C ASP A 11 -4.14 -6.43 -2.90
N PHE A 12 -4.45 -5.18 -2.56
CA PHE A 12 -4.40 -4.65 -1.20
C PHE A 12 -5.81 -4.25 -0.74
N ARG A 13 -6.23 -4.77 0.41
CA ARG A 13 -7.46 -4.33 1.07
C ARG A 13 -7.16 -3.16 2.01
N VAL A 14 -7.94 -2.08 1.89
CA VAL A 14 -7.87 -0.91 2.76
C VAL A 14 -8.68 -1.17 4.03
N LEU A 15 -8.00 -1.16 5.18
CA LEU A 15 -8.58 -1.45 6.49
C LEU A 15 -8.92 -0.17 7.28
N ALA A 16 -8.13 0.88 7.13
CA ALA A 16 -8.36 2.17 7.77
C ALA A 16 -7.76 3.32 6.96
N LEU A 17 -8.22 4.54 7.23
CA LEU A 17 -7.62 5.78 6.77
C LEU A 17 -7.16 6.59 7.97
N ASP A 18 -6.14 7.41 7.80
CA ASP A 18 -5.89 8.50 8.73
C ASP A 18 -6.99 9.54 8.53
N GLY A 19 -7.80 9.80 9.56
CA GLY A 19 -9.04 10.57 9.46
C GLY A 19 -8.90 12.00 8.92
N SER A 20 -7.67 12.53 8.88
CA SER A 20 -7.36 13.83 8.29
C SER A 20 -6.92 13.76 6.82
N ASN A 21 -6.53 12.60 6.31
CA ASN A 21 -5.91 12.43 5.00
C ASN A 21 -6.39 11.15 4.32
N ASP A 22 -7.25 11.32 3.31
CA ASP A 22 -7.83 10.25 2.49
C ASP A 22 -6.84 9.50 1.58
N ARG A 23 -5.54 9.80 1.71
CA ARG A 23 -4.44 9.09 1.04
C ARG A 23 -3.54 8.32 2.00
N ILE A 24 -3.58 8.57 3.32
CA ILE A 24 -2.84 7.76 4.28
C ILE A 24 -3.75 6.64 4.75
N CYS A 25 -3.29 5.40 4.58
CA CYS A 25 -4.12 4.23 4.75
C CYS A 25 -3.38 3.07 5.38
N PHE A 26 -4.14 2.25 6.09
CA PHE A 26 -3.69 0.98 6.63
C PHE A 26 -4.18 -0.14 5.71
N VAL A 27 -3.25 -0.90 5.13
CA VAL A 27 -3.56 -1.91 4.12
C VAL A 27 -3.01 -3.28 4.50
N VAL A 28 -3.61 -4.32 3.94
CA VAL A 28 -3.12 -5.70 3.99
C VAL A 28 -3.21 -6.31 2.60
N ARG A 29 -2.26 -7.18 2.20
CA ARG A 29 -2.40 -7.88 0.92
C ARG A 29 -3.39 -9.04 1.06
N GLU A 30 -4.34 -9.12 0.13
CA GLU A 30 -5.51 -10.01 0.14
C GLU A 30 -5.15 -11.51 0.16
N LYS A 31 -4.18 -11.91 -0.67
CA LYS A 31 -3.97 -13.33 -1.03
C LYS A 31 -2.71 -13.96 -0.44
N ALA A 32 -1.96 -13.26 0.41
CA ALA A 32 -0.74 -13.85 0.98
C ALA A 32 -0.95 -14.33 2.42
N THR A 33 -0.49 -15.56 2.65
CA THR A 33 -0.67 -16.35 3.87
C THR A 33 0.09 -15.82 5.09
N ASN A 34 0.96 -14.82 4.93
CA ASN A 34 1.79 -14.30 6.02
C ASN A 34 2.07 -12.79 5.91
N ASN A 35 1.03 -11.99 5.67
CA ASN A 35 1.17 -10.54 5.53
C ASN A 35 0.90 -9.81 6.83
N LYS A 36 1.85 -8.94 7.20
CA LYS A 36 1.61 -7.93 8.21
C LYS A 36 0.97 -6.71 7.54
N PRO A 37 -0.17 -6.22 8.06
CA PRO A 37 -0.73 -4.96 7.58
C PRO A 37 0.25 -3.81 7.86
N CYS A 38 0.21 -2.78 7.03
CA CYS A 38 1.11 -1.63 7.17
C CYS A 38 0.40 -0.32 6.82
N TRP A 39 0.93 0.78 7.36
CA TRP A 39 0.56 2.14 6.97
C TRP A 39 1.33 2.53 5.71
N CYS A 40 0.63 3.12 4.75
CA CYS A 40 1.20 3.62 3.50
C CYS A 40 0.45 4.87 3.01
N ARG A 41 1.07 5.60 2.08
CA ARG A 41 0.46 6.72 1.38
C ARG A 41 0.09 6.30 -0.04
N ALA A 42 -1.18 6.33 -0.39
CA ALA A 42 -1.66 6.09 -1.74
C ALA A 42 -1.39 7.28 -2.68
N ASN A 43 -1.12 7.00 -3.95
CA ASN A 43 -0.99 8.02 -5.00
C ASN A 43 -2.33 8.68 -5.39
N ARG A 44 -3.46 8.09 -4.99
CA ARG A 44 -4.81 8.58 -5.24
C ARG A 44 -5.68 8.43 -3.97
N ARG A 45 -6.85 9.07 -3.96
CA ARG A 45 -7.82 8.95 -2.86
C ARG A 45 -8.40 7.54 -2.82
N ILE A 46 -8.61 7.02 -1.62
CA ILE A 46 -9.13 5.67 -1.39
C ILE A 46 -10.15 5.66 -0.25
N ARG A 47 -10.86 4.55 -0.10
CA ARG A 47 -11.88 4.36 0.94
C ARG A 47 -11.63 3.06 1.69
N VAL A 48 -12.01 3.04 2.96
CA VAL A 48 -12.04 1.81 3.77
C VAL A 48 -12.91 0.77 3.08
N GLY A 49 -12.45 -0.47 3.07
CA GLY A 49 -13.12 -1.60 2.44
C GLY A 49 -12.82 -1.78 0.94
N MET A 50 -12.16 -0.81 0.28
CA MET A 50 -11.72 -0.99 -1.11
C MET A 50 -10.62 -2.04 -1.20
N VAL A 51 -10.67 -2.83 -2.26
CA VAL A 51 -9.52 -3.62 -2.73
C VAL A 51 -8.91 -2.89 -3.92
N VAL A 52 -7.63 -2.56 -3.83
CA VAL A 52 -6.90 -1.83 -4.86
C VAL A 52 -5.74 -2.67 -5.35
N ARG A 53 -5.50 -2.65 -6.67
CA ARG A 53 -4.37 -3.31 -7.29
C ARG A 53 -3.23 -2.33 -7.44
N GLY A 54 -2.03 -2.71 -7.02
CA GLY A 54 -0.90 -1.79 -7.03
C GLY A 54 0.39 -2.40 -6.54
N ARG A 55 1.38 -1.55 -6.25
CA ARG A 55 2.64 -1.95 -5.62
C ARG A 55 3.00 -1.02 -4.46
N LEU A 56 3.57 -1.59 -3.41
CA LEU A 56 4.15 -0.83 -2.30
C LEU A 56 5.61 -0.50 -2.61
N VAL A 57 5.92 0.79 -2.67
CA VAL A 57 7.27 1.31 -2.90
C VAL A 57 7.84 1.81 -1.58
N PRO A 58 8.86 1.14 -1.01
CA PRO A 58 9.53 1.63 0.19
C PRO A 58 10.18 2.98 -0.07
N GLN A 59 10.31 3.79 0.98
CA GLN A 59 11.00 5.08 0.90
C GLN A 59 12.41 4.96 1.46
N ASN A 60 13.34 5.74 0.90
CA ASN A 60 14.74 5.73 1.34
C ASN A 60 14.92 6.27 2.77
N ASN A 61 13.95 7.02 3.29
CA ASN A 61 13.91 7.49 4.68
C ASN A 61 12.88 6.67 5.47
N SER A 62 13.31 6.06 6.58
CA SER A 62 12.48 5.27 7.50
C SER A 62 11.35 6.05 8.17
N GLU A 63 11.46 7.37 8.25
CA GLU A 63 10.39 8.23 8.78
C GLU A 63 9.23 8.40 7.80
N ASN A 64 9.45 8.11 6.51
CA ASN A 64 8.42 8.22 5.50
C ASN A 64 7.64 6.92 5.34
N LEU A 65 6.32 7.03 5.32
CA LEU A 65 5.45 5.91 4.97
C LEU A 65 5.77 5.41 3.54
N PRO A 66 5.74 4.09 3.29
CA PRO A 66 5.82 3.55 1.94
C PRO A 66 4.69 4.12 1.08
N VAL A 67 4.91 4.20 -0.23
CA VAL A 67 3.92 4.71 -1.18
C VAL A 67 3.21 3.53 -1.83
N LEU A 68 1.88 3.51 -1.76
CA LEU A 68 1.06 2.58 -2.54
C LEU A 68 0.75 3.22 -3.89
N LEU A 69 1.45 2.74 -4.93
CA LEU A 69 1.15 3.11 -6.31
C LEU A 69 0.02 2.22 -6.81
N ILE A 70 -1.19 2.76 -6.83
CA ILE A 70 -2.36 2.09 -7.38
C ILE A 70 -2.34 2.25 -8.90
N GLU A 71 -2.47 1.14 -9.61
CA GLU A 71 -2.54 1.04 -11.07
C GLU A 71 -3.94 0.57 -11.47
N ASP A 72 -4.47 1.10 -12.59
CA ASP A 72 -5.81 0.77 -13.11
C ASP A 72 -5.78 -0.46 -14.02
#